data_AF-A0A914P8Z6-F1
#
_entry.id   AF-A0A914P8Z6-F1
#
_cell.length_a   1.000
_cell.length_b   1.000
_cell.length_c   1.000
_cell.angle_alpha   90.00
_cell.angle_beta   90.00
_cell.angle_gamma   90.00
#
_symmetry.space_group_name_H-M   'P 1'
#
loop_
_entity.id
_entity.type
_entity.pdbx_description
1 polymer ?
#
loop_
_entity_poly.entity_id
_entity_poly.type
_entity_poly.pdbx_seq_one_letter_code
_entity_poly.pdbx_strand_id
1 'polypeptide(L)'
;MNATKWSWIDNSPFDFNEWKKGEPQNITGLGCISVSINAGTWSSQDCFKKKPYVCDVTPKPTMPPFVKCPWGWAYYEPTGSCYGVNYTVPVGKLSWTAAEQYCEQYGAHLASVHSYDELSFLNS
;
A
#
# COMPACT_ATOMS: atom_id res chain seq x y z
N MET A 1 11.75 5.46 41.70
CA MET A 1 11.19 6.21 40.56
C MET A 1 11.85 5.66 39.31
N ASN A 2 11.25 4.67 38.65
CA ASN A 2 11.82 4.14 37.41
C ASN A 2 10.97 4.70 36.27
N ALA A 3 11.53 5.64 35.52
CA ALA A 3 10.84 6.28 34.42
C ALA A 3 10.57 5.23 33.34
N THR A 4 9.30 4.98 33.04
CA THR A 4 8.88 4.19 31.88
C THR A 4 9.33 4.96 30.64
N LYS A 5 10.49 4.56 30.09
CA LYS A 5 11.06 5.23 28.92
C LYS A 5 10.41 4.64 27.67
N TRP A 6 9.49 5.40 27.09
CA TRP A 6 8.90 5.07 25.79
C TRP A 6 9.89 5.35 24.65
N SER A 7 9.84 4.52 23.62
CA SER A 7 10.71 4.61 22.45
C SER A 7 9.98 4.13 21.20
N TRP A 8 10.25 4.78 20.07
CA TRP A 8 9.75 4.33 18.78
C TRP A 8 10.56 3.15 18.23
N ILE A 9 9.89 2.25 17.52
CA ILE A 9 10.49 1.06 16.91
C ILE A 9 11.44 1.37 15.74
N ASP A 10 11.32 2.56 15.16
CA ASP A 10 12.19 3.07 14.09
C ASP A 10 13.41 3.82 14.64
N ASN A 11 13.55 3.92 15.96
CA ASN A 11 14.57 4.69 16.68
C ASN A 11 14.49 6.21 16.52
N SER A 12 13.37 6.75 16.02
CA SER A 12 13.12 8.18 16.04
C SER A 12 13.05 8.72 17.48
N PRO A 13 13.36 10.01 17.71
CA PRO A 13 13.24 10.62 19.03
C PRO A 13 11.81 10.55 19.57
N PHE A 14 11.66 10.20 20.85
CA PHE A 14 10.38 10.27 21.55
C PHE A 14 10.22 11.64 22.22
N ASP A 15 10.00 12.68 21.40
CA ASP A 15 9.92 14.09 21.83
C ASP A 15 8.50 14.68 21.78
N PHE A 16 7.62 14.13 20.94
CA PHE A 16 6.19 14.47 20.89
C PHE A 16 5.32 13.37 21.50
N ASN A 17 4.26 13.76 22.23
CA ASN A 17 3.25 12.84 22.76
C ASN A 17 1.92 13.53 23.11
N GLU A 18 0.81 12.85 22.82
CA GLU A 18 -0.56 13.31 23.10
C GLU A 18 -1.30 12.29 23.99
N TRP A 19 -0.76 12.02 25.17
CA TRP A 19 -1.38 11.08 26.10
C TRP A 19 -2.79 11.53 26.50
N LYS A 20 -3.74 10.60 26.46
CA LYS A 20 -5.05 10.79 27.08
C LYS A 20 -4.86 11.09 28.57
N LYS A 21 -5.71 11.95 29.14
CA LYS A 21 -5.69 12.24 30.58
C LYS A 21 -5.68 10.96 31.41
N GLY A 22 -4.64 10.80 32.25
CA GLY A 22 -4.44 9.62 33.09
C GLY A 22 -3.53 8.53 32.49
N GLU A 23 -2.99 8.76 31.30
CA GLU A 23 -1.98 7.92 30.65
C GLU A 23 -0.57 8.56 30.74
N PRO A 24 0.51 7.77 30.56
CA PRO A 24 0.52 6.30 30.43
C PRO A 24 0.20 5.60 31.75
N GLN A 25 -0.51 4.47 31.66
CA GLN A 25 -0.73 3.56 32.78
C GLN A 25 0.54 2.75 33.09
N ASN A 26 0.63 2.26 34.31
CA ASN A 26 1.70 1.39 34.74
C ASN A 26 1.37 -0.05 34.33
N ILE A 27 1.88 -0.46 33.16
CA ILE A 27 1.65 -1.79 32.61
C ILE A 27 2.72 -2.74 33.14
N THR A 28 2.30 -3.88 33.69
CA THR A 28 3.22 -4.95 34.08
C THR A 28 3.81 -5.60 32.83
N GLY A 29 5.12 -5.44 32.62
CA GLY A 29 5.82 -6.01 31.46
C GLY A 29 5.95 -5.01 30.31
N LEU A 30 5.70 -5.45 29.07
CA LEU A 30 5.87 -4.63 27.88
C LEU A 30 4.59 -3.82 27.60
N GLY A 31 4.70 -2.49 27.63
CA GLY A 31 3.66 -1.57 27.20
C GLY A 31 3.84 -1.14 25.75
N CYS A 32 2.76 -1.09 24.98
CA CYS A 32 2.69 -0.55 23.63
C CYS A 32 1.76 0.66 23.56
N ILE A 33 1.95 1.53 22.57
CA ILE A 33 1.11 2.71 22.36
C ILE A 33 -0.02 2.36 21.39
N SER A 34 -1.24 2.78 21.73
CA SER A 34 -2.39 2.76 20.83
C SER A 34 -2.93 4.17 20.67
N VAL A 35 -3.17 4.58 19.43
CA VAL A 35 -3.66 5.91 19.06
C VAL A 35 -5.15 5.83 18.72
N SER A 36 -5.95 6.76 19.26
CA SER A 36 -7.33 6.97 18.83
C SER A 36 -7.37 8.04 17.74
N ILE A 37 -7.51 7.64 16.47
CA ILE A 37 -7.49 8.56 15.33
C ILE A 37 -8.57 9.64 15.44
N ASN A 38 -9.78 9.27 15.87
CA ASN A 38 -10.89 10.22 16.00
C ASN A 38 -10.69 11.25 17.12
N ALA A 39 -9.95 10.89 18.18
CA ALA A 39 -9.74 11.75 19.34
C ALA A 39 -8.37 12.45 19.33
N GLY A 40 -7.43 11.99 18.49
CA GLY A 40 -6.05 12.48 18.46
C GLY A 40 -5.19 12.07 19.67
N THR A 41 -5.71 11.27 20.60
CA THR A 41 -5.03 10.94 21.88
C THR A 41 -4.45 9.54 21.93
N TRP A 42 -3.41 9.35 22.73
CA TRP A 42 -2.66 8.09 22.90
C TRP A 42 -3.02 7.41 24.22
N SER A 43 -2.88 6.08 24.25
CA SER A 43 -3.05 5.28 25.46
C SER A 43 -2.06 4.13 25.49
N SER A 44 -1.58 3.81 26.69
CA SER A 44 -0.73 2.64 26.90
C SER A 44 -1.59 1.38 26.92
N GLN A 45 -1.13 0.32 26.27
CA GLN A 45 -1.85 -0.94 26.12
C GLN A 45 -0.90 -2.12 26.22
N ASP A 46 -1.46 -3.29 26.54
CA ASP A 46 -0.75 -4.57 26.43
C ASP A 46 -0.47 -4.89 24.95
N CYS A 47 0.82 -5.05 24.62
CA CYS A 47 1.31 -5.33 23.27
C CYS A 47 0.74 -6.60 22.63
N PHE A 48 0.34 -7.59 23.43
CA PHE A 48 -0.14 -8.88 22.91
C PHE A 48 -1.61 -8.85 22.51
N LYS A 49 -2.31 -7.72 22.72
CA LYS A 49 -3.69 -7.54 22.26
C LYS A 49 -3.74 -7.21 20.76
N LYS A 50 -4.49 -8.01 19.99
CA LYS A 50 -4.73 -7.77 18.56
C LYS A 50 -5.48 -6.46 18.33
N LYS A 51 -4.94 -5.57 17.48
CA LYS A 51 -5.55 -4.29 17.09
C LYS A 51 -5.22 -3.97 15.62
N PRO A 52 -6.00 -3.11 14.95
CA PRO A 52 -5.57 -2.49 13.70
C PRO A 52 -4.25 -1.71 13.87
N TYR A 53 -3.50 -1.57 12.80
CA TYR A 53 -2.19 -0.90 12.80
C TYR A 53 -2.09 0.10 11.65
N VAL A 54 -1.16 1.04 11.80
CA VAL A 54 -0.77 1.99 10.76
C VAL A 54 0.70 1.75 10.48
N CYS A 55 1.05 1.57 9.21
CA CYS A 55 2.44 1.50 8.79
C CYS A 55 2.90 2.90 8.42
N ASP A 56 4.00 3.34 9.04
CA ASP A 56 4.79 4.45 8.51
C ASP A 56 5.84 3.85 7.58
N VAL A 57 5.97 4.44 6.41
CA VAL A 57 7.06 4.21 5.48
C VAL A 57 7.60 5.59 5.13
N THR A 58 8.78 5.90 5.64
CA THR A 58 9.56 7.02 5.11
C THR A 58 9.93 6.66 3.67
N PRO A 59 9.48 7.41 2.65
CA PRO A 59 9.80 7.11 1.27
C PRO A 59 11.31 7.13 1.11
N LYS A 60 11.89 5.97 0.81
CA LYS A 60 13.27 5.94 0.33
C LYS A 60 13.26 6.61 -1.05
N PRO A 61 14.32 7.33 -1.45
CA PRO A 61 14.44 7.91 -2.79
C PRO A 61 14.21 6.89 -3.93
N THR A 62 14.32 5.60 -3.62
CA THR A 62 14.12 4.46 -4.54
C THR A 62 12.69 3.90 -4.55
N MET A 63 11.75 4.45 -3.78
CA MET A 63 10.37 3.95 -3.69
C MET A 63 9.47 4.71 -4.67
N PRO A 64 8.75 4.04 -5.59
CA PRO A 64 7.95 4.75 -6.58
C PRO A 64 6.73 5.39 -5.90
N PRO A 65 6.36 6.64 -6.20
CA PRO A 65 5.31 7.32 -5.45
C PRO A 65 3.88 7.00 -5.90
N PHE A 66 3.67 6.12 -6.90
CA PHE A 66 2.48 6.14 -7.75
C PHE A 66 2.20 4.80 -8.48
N VAL A 67 2.01 3.68 -7.78
CA VAL A 67 1.73 2.41 -8.49
C VAL A 67 0.22 2.31 -8.84
N LYS A 68 -0.20 2.96 -9.94
CA LYS A 68 -1.60 2.92 -10.45
C LYS A 68 -1.96 1.58 -11.11
N CYS A 69 -0.98 0.86 -11.64
CA CYS A 69 -1.18 -0.39 -12.38
C CYS A 69 -0.26 -1.50 -11.85
N PRO A 70 -0.61 -2.78 -12.10
CA PRO A 70 0.29 -3.90 -11.84
C PRO A 70 1.65 -3.70 -12.51
N TRP A 71 2.67 -4.35 -11.97
CA TRP A 71 4.03 -4.24 -12.50
C TRP A 71 4.06 -4.67 -13.98
N GLY A 72 4.56 -3.79 -14.86
CA GLY A 72 4.64 -4.01 -16.31
C GLY A 72 3.43 -3.56 -17.13
N TRP A 73 2.43 -2.93 -16.52
CA TRP A 73 1.23 -2.42 -17.20
C TRP A 73 1.26 -0.90 -17.30
N ALA A 74 0.79 -0.36 -18.43
CA ALA A 74 0.75 1.07 -18.70
C ALA A 74 -0.63 1.64 -18.33
N TYR A 75 -0.66 2.67 -17.47
CA TYR A 75 -1.89 3.42 -17.17
C TYR A 75 -2.16 4.43 -18.28
N TYR A 76 -3.34 4.38 -18.89
CA TYR A 76 -3.82 5.45 -19.76
C TYR A 76 -4.88 6.26 -19.03
N GLU A 77 -4.54 7.49 -18.66
CA GLU A 77 -5.41 8.37 -17.89
C GLU A 77 -6.76 8.67 -18.56
N PRO A 78 -6.85 8.91 -19.88
CA PRO A 78 -8.12 9.19 -20.55
C PRO A 78 -9.15 8.05 -20.49
N THR A 79 -8.71 6.79 -20.48
CA THR A 79 -9.61 5.63 -20.32
C THR A 79 -9.65 5.12 -18.88
N GLY A 80 -8.85 5.69 -17.99
CA GLY A 80 -8.68 5.24 -16.60
C GLY A 80 -8.23 3.78 -16.46
N SER A 81 -7.68 3.19 -17.53
CA SER A 81 -7.43 1.75 -17.63
C SER A 81 -5.95 1.42 -17.72
N CYS A 82 -5.59 0.22 -17.25
CA CYS A 82 -4.25 -0.32 -17.36
C CYS A 82 -4.16 -1.28 -18.56
N TYR A 83 -3.15 -1.11 -19.39
CA TYR A 83 -2.92 -1.94 -20.58
C TYR A 83 -1.59 -2.69 -20.39
N GLY A 84 -1.66 -4.02 -20.39
CA GLY A 84 -0.50 -4.89 -20.33
C GLY A 84 -0.34 -5.62 -21.66
N VAL A 85 0.84 -5.58 -22.25
CA VAL A 85 1.19 -6.45 -23.38
C VAL A 85 2.28 -7.40 -22.93
N ASN A 86 2.02 -8.71 -23.02
CA ASN A 86 3.02 -9.69 -22.66
C ASN A 86 3.75 -10.18 -23.91
N TYR A 87 5.05 -9.85 -24.00
CA TYR A 87 5.95 -10.29 -25.08
C TYR A 87 6.95 -11.36 -24.61
N THR A 88 6.85 -11.83 -23.36
CA THR A 88 7.84 -12.74 -22.79
C THR A 88 7.65 -14.15 -23.31
N VAL A 89 8.65 -14.77 -23.95
CA VAL A 89 8.58 -16.19 -24.35
C VAL A 89 8.60 -17.05 -23.07
N PRO A 90 7.68 -18.04 -22.91
CA PRO A 90 6.88 -18.70 -23.96
C PRO A 90 5.57 -18.00 -24.33
N VAL A 91 5.20 -16.89 -23.70
CA VAL A 91 4.04 -16.06 -24.06
C VAL A 91 4.34 -15.26 -25.35
N GLY A 92 4.48 -16.02 -26.44
CA GLY A 92 4.39 -15.56 -27.81
C GLY A 92 2.93 -15.47 -28.27
N LYS A 93 2.73 -15.32 -29.59
CA LYS A 93 1.40 -15.23 -30.23
C LYS A 93 0.49 -16.36 -29.75
N LEU A 94 -0.54 -16.02 -28.98
CA LEU A 94 -1.59 -16.93 -28.54
C LEU A 94 -2.73 -16.96 -29.56
N SER A 95 -3.50 -18.04 -29.58
CA SER A 95 -4.82 -18.03 -30.23
C SER A 95 -5.74 -17.06 -29.47
N TRP A 96 -6.77 -16.54 -30.13
CA TRP A 96 -7.70 -15.58 -29.52
C TRP A 96 -8.24 -16.06 -28.16
N THR A 97 -8.70 -17.31 -28.10
CA THR A 97 -9.23 -17.91 -26.86
C THR A 97 -8.16 -18.05 -25.76
N ALA A 98 -6.94 -18.44 -26.12
CA ALA A 98 -5.85 -18.55 -25.15
C ALA A 98 -5.38 -17.17 -24.65
N ALA A 99 -5.43 -16.14 -25.50
CA ALA A 99 -5.11 -14.77 -25.13
C ALA A 99 -6.15 -14.19 -24.15
N GLU A 100 -7.44 -14.40 -24.40
CA GLU A 100 -8.51 -13.99 -23.48
C GLU A 100 -8.36 -14.67 -22.13
N GLN A 101 -8.20 -15.99 -22.11
CA GLN A 101 -7.99 -16.75 -20.86
C GLN A 101 -6.74 -16.30 -20.10
N TYR A 102 -5.70 -15.87 -20.81
CA TYR A 102 -4.50 -15.31 -20.19
C TYR A 102 -4.78 -13.95 -19.55
N CYS A 103 -5.48 -13.04 -20.22
CA CYS A 103 -5.90 -11.76 -19.66
C CYS A 103 -6.80 -11.96 -18.42
N GLU A 104 -7.72 -12.93 -18.48
CA GLU A 104 -8.63 -13.26 -17.37
C GLU A 104 -7.88 -13.72 -16.09
N GLN A 105 -6.69 -14.33 -16.22
CA GLN A 105 -5.85 -14.70 -15.05
C GLN A 105 -5.37 -13.49 -14.23
N TYR A 106 -5.34 -12.31 -14.85
CA TYR A 106 -4.99 -11.05 -14.20
C TYR A 106 -6.23 -10.21 -13.85
N GLY A 107 -7.44 -10.76 -14.01
CA GLY A 107 -8.69 -10.03 -13.83
C GLY A 107 -8.94 -8.98 -14.92
N ALA A 108 -8.38 -9.18 -16.11
CA ALA A 108 -8.53 -8.31 -17.27
C ALA A 108 -9.18 -9.06 -18.44
N HIS A 109 -9.44 -8.35 -19.53
CA HIS A 109 -9.94 -8.89 -20.79
C HIS A 109 -9.04 -8.43 -21.94
N LEU A 110 -9.19 -9.02 -23.12
CA LEU A 110 -8.63 -8.44 -24.34
C LEU A 110 -9.08 -6.97 -24.50
N ALA A 111 -8.15 -6.09 -24.87
CA ALA A 111 -8.42 -4.66 -24.97
C ALA A 111 -9.49 -4.37 -26.02
N SER A 112 -10.48 -3.56 -25.64
CA SER A 112 -11.37 -2.88 -26.58
C SER A 112 -10.78 -1.50 -26.94
N VAL A 113 -11.23 -0.93 -28.06
CA VAL A 113 -10.76 0.38 -28.54
C VAL A 113 -11.96 1.26 -28.86
N HIS A 114 -12.07 2.38 -28.16
CA HIS A 114 -13.22 3.28 -28.19
C HIS A 114 -12.90 4.70 -28.66
N SER A 115 -11.63 5.02 -28.87
CA SER A 115 -11.21 6.31 -29.40
C SER A 115 -9.95 6.21 -30.26
N TYR A 116 -9.74 7.22 -31.11
CA TYR A 116 -8.49 7.35 -31.87
C TYR A 116 -7.29 7.52 -30.94
N ASP A 117 -7.44 8.27 -29.85
CA ASP A 117 -6.35 8.52 -28.90
C ASP A 117 -5.97 7.25 -28.13
N GLU A 118 -6.96 6.42 -27.76
CA GLU A 118 -6.71 5.08 -27.20
C GLU A 118 -6.01 4.16 -28.20
N LEU A 119 -6.46 4.13 -29.47
CA LEU A 119 -5.80 3.35 -30.52
C LEU A 119 -4.34 3.80 -30.74
N SER A 120 -4.12 5.11 -30.73
CA SER A 120 -2.79 5.70 -30.87
C SER A 120 -1.90 5.34 -29.68
N PHE A 121 -2.45 5.31 -28.46
CA PHE A 121 -1.76 4.88 -27.25
C PHE A 121 -1.40 3.38 -27.30
N LEU A 122 -2.29 2.53 -27.79
CA LEU A 122 -2.01 1.08 -27.90
C LEU A 122 -0.94 0.74 -28.94
N ASN A 123 -0.73 1.62 -29.93
CA ASN A 123 0.24 1.45 -31.01
C ASN A 123 1.58 2.16 -30.79
N SER A 124 1.77 2.83 -29.64
CA SER A 124 3.01 3.57 -29.31
C SER A 124 4.04 2.68 -28.64
#